data_AF-A0A2G6L4P4-F1
#
_entry.id   AF-A0A2G6L4P4-F1
#
_cell.length_a   1.000
_cell.length_b   1.000
_cell.length_c   1.000
_cell.angle_alpha   90.00
_cell.angle_beta   90.00
_cell.angle_gamma   90.00
#
_symmetry.space_group_name_H-M   'P 1'
#
loop_
_entity.id
_entity.type
_entity.pdbx_description
1 polymer ?
#
loop_
_entity_poly.entity_id
_entity_poly.type
_entity_poly.pdbx_seq_one_letter_code
_entity_poly.pdbx_strand_id
1 'polypeptide(L)'
;MSNQLKAILEGSSSGAKLIMDAEAYAQQVLLQGKAIPWHDATAYANHLGQTVALLKPQAAVVAMDKMIKQELADNQTLVAAMREKRRSGFALKTFMGDTTFKAAAGALVTTVAKTLHLPIVVQLPSPLEMLYLTARAALTAQADAEPEFDDDDAENAAIYYADWLRAFTDADIDGLIFDERAGDVAEAAYQPVKNTAEHYRWSIGVRREKQVRFSDPQVTIPVLPSDYWTSGQSSDAIAGVVFSEIAKDAVPETVLELLEKLC
;
A
#
# COMPACT_ATOMS: atom_id res chain seq x y z
N MET A 1 14.85 12.33 12.88
CA MET A 1 13.43 12.23 13.24
C MET A 1 13.18 10.81 13.72
N SER A 2 12.40 10.65 14.78
CA SER A 2 12.06 9.33 15.35
C SER A 2 10.95 8.73 14.49
N ASN A 3 11.10 7.47 14.06
CA ASN A 3 10.07 6.74 13.33
C ASN A 3 8.86 6.53 14.25
N GLN A 4 7.76 7.23 14.00
CA GLN A 4 6.60 7.23 14.88
C GLN A 4 5.79 5.95 14.76
N LEU A 5 5.78 5.33 13.58
CA LEU A 5 5.15 4.02 13.37
C LEU A 5 5.79 2.96 14.28
N LYS A 6 7.13 2.94 14.40
CA LYS A 6 7.83 2.03 15.32
C LYS A 6 7.37 2.21 16.76
N ALA A 7 7.20 3.44 17.23
CA ALA A 7 6.69 3.73 18.56
C ALA A 7 5.22 3.27 18.75
N ILE A 8 4.39 3.34 17.70
CA ILE A 8 3.03 2.79 17.72
C ILE A 8 3.07 1.27 17.87
N LEU A 9 3.89 0.59 17.06
CA LEU A 9 4.02 -0.87 17.02
C LEU A 9 4.56 -1.47 18.33
N GLU A 10 5.51 -0.81 18.98
CA GLU A 10 6.10 -1.24 20.26
C GLU A 10 5.23 -0.86 21.48
N GLY A 11 4.33 0.11 21.31
CA GLY A 11 3.55 0.69 22.40
C GLY A 11 2.39 -0.20 22.85
N SER A 12 2.34 -0.52 24.15
CA SER A 12 1.20 -1.20 24.78
C SER A 12 -0.03 -0.26 24.88
N SER A 13 -1.23 -0.75 24.60
CA SER A 13 -2.48 -0.03 24.84
C SER A 13 -3.61 -0.98 25.24
N SER A 14 -4.54 -0.48 26.08
CA SER A 14 -5.75 -1.22 26.46
C SER A 14 -6.82 -1.22 25.38
N GLY A 15 -6.84 -0.20 24.49
CA GLY A 15 -7.70 -0.12 23.31
C GLY A 15 -6.96 -0.42 22.01
N ALA A 16 -7.71 -0.59 20.92
CA ALA A 16 -7.15 -0.84 19.59
C ALA A 16 -6.54 0.43 18.98
N LYS A 17 -5.36 0.29 18.37
CA LYS A 17 -4.72 1.31 17.53
C LYS A 17 -4.77 0.83 16.08
N LEU A 18 -5.49 1.55 15.24
CA LEU A 18 -5.79 1.21 13.87
C LEU A 18 -4.76 1.82 12.90
N ILE A 19 -4.24 0.95 12.04
CA ILE A 19 -3.59 1.30 10.77
C ILE A 19 -4.56 0.85 9.68
N MET A 20 -5.03 1.74 8.82
CA MET A 20 -6.18 1.43 7.96
C MET A 20 -5.97 1.82 6.50
N ASP A 21 -6.22 0.86 5.61
CA ASP A 21 -6.53 1.15 4.21
C ASP A 21 -8.04 1.43 4.08
N ALA A 22 -8.40 2.69 3.95
CA ALA A 22 -9.77 3.14 3.81
C ALA A 22 -10.07 3.72 2.42
N GLU A 23 -9.18 3.59 1.44
CA GLU A 23 -9.26 4.32 0.17
C GLU A 23 -10.56 4.00 -0.61
N ALA A 24 -10.97 2.72 -0.66
CA ALA A 24 -12.16 2.31 -1.40
C ALA A 24 -13.46 2.82 -0.74
N TYR A 25 -13.51 2.78 0.60
CA TYR A 25 -14.59 3.35 1.40
C TYR A 25 -14.64 4.89 1.26
N ALA A 26 -13.49 5.56 1.39
CA ALA A 26 -13.38 7.00 1.28
C ALA A 26 -13.75 7.51 -0.11
N GLN A 27 -13.38 6.79 -1.17
CA GLN A 27 -13.82 7.10 -2.52
C GLN A 27 -15.35 7.08 -2.62
N GLN A 28 -16.00 6.05 -2.08
CA GLN A 28 -17.45 5.93 -2.11
C GLN A 28 -18.14 7.04 -1.30
N VAL A 29 -17.66 7.31 -0.08
CA VAL A 29 -18.33 8.20 0.89
C VAL A 29 -17.99 9.67 0.66
N LEU A 30 -16.71 10.00 0.48
CA LEU A 30 -16.22 11.38 0.40
C LEU A 30 -16.17 11.90 -1.03
N LEU A 31 -15.81 11.03 -1.99
CA LEU A 31 -15.77 11.39 -3.41
C LEU A 31 -17.07 11.03 -4.15
N GLN A 32 -18.05 10.42 -3.47
CA GLN A 32 -19.33 9.99 -4.06
C GLN A 32 -19.12 9.07 -5.28
N GLY A 33 -18.11 8.19 -5.19
CA GLY A 33 -17.73 7.25 -6.26
C GLY A 33 -16.96 7.88 -7.43
N LYS A 34 -16.59 9.17 -7.36
CA LYS A 34 -15.72 9.80 -8.36
C LYS A 34 -14.29 9.24 -8.28
N ALA A 35 -13.52 9.44 -9.34
CA ALA A 35 -12.13 9.01 -9.40
C ALA A 35 -11.29 9.65 -8.30
N ILE A 36 -10.36 8.88 -7.73
CA ILE A 36 -9.37 9.36 -6.78
C ILE A 36 -8.36 10.23 -7.55
N PRO A 37 -7.99 11.42 -7.03
CA PRO A 37 -7.14 12.36 -7.75
C PRO A 37 -5.64 12.01 -7.66
N TRP A 38 -5.24 10.82 -8.12
CA TRP A 38 -3.85 10.32 -8.00
C TRP A 38 -2.78 11.24 -8.61
N HIS A 39 -3.13 12.00 -9.64
CA HIS A 39 -2.19 12.90 -10.35
C HIS A 39 -2.26 14.35 -9.87
N ASP A 40 -3.06 14.64 -8.84
CA ASP A 40 -3.08 15.94 -8.14
C ASP A 40 -2.75 15.72 -6.66
N ALA A 41 -1.49 15.92 -6.32
CA ALA A 41 -0.97 15.64 -4.98
C ALA A 41 -1.67 16.46 -3.88
N THR A 42 -2.11 17.69 -4.18
CA THR A 42 -2.84 18.53 -3.22
C THR A 42 -4.27 18.04 -3.04
N ALA A 43 -4.96 17.71 -4.13
CA ALA A 43 -6.30 17.15 -4.06
C ALA A 43 -6.30 15.78 -3.35
N TYR A 44 -5.29 14.94 -3.59
CA TYR A 44 -5.13 13.66 -2.89
C TYR A 44 -4.86 13.86 -1.40
N ALA A 45 -3.94 14.75 -1.02
CA ALA A 45 -3.66 15.02 0.39
C ALA A 45 -4.90 15.57 1.13
N ASN A 46 -5.70 16.40 0.46
CA ASN A 46 -6.98 16.87 1.01
C ASN A 46 -7.99 15.72 1.18
N HIS A 47 -8.08 14.82 0.20
CA HIS A 47 -8.93 13.63 0.28
C HIS A 47 -8.53 12.73 1.45
N LEU A 48 -7.25 12.36 1.53
CA LEU A 48 -6.72 11.52 2.61
C LEU A 48 -6.86 12.21 3.97
N GLY A 49 -6.67 13.54 4.03
CA GLY A 49 -6.89 14.33 5.24
C GLY A 49 -8.34 14.27 5.74
N GLN A 50 -9.33 14.30 4.84
CA GLN A 50 -10.75 14.11 5.21
C GLN A 50 -11.00 12.69 5.73
N THR A 51 -10.42 11.68 5.07
CA THR A 51 -10.50 10.28 5.52
C THR A 51 -9.92 10.09 6.91
N VAL A 52 -8.74 10.67 7.17
CA VAL A 52 -8.08 10.67 8.47
C VAL A 52 -8.91 11.40 9.53
N ALA A 53 -9.50 12.56 9.20
CA ALA A 53 -10.34 13.29 10.13
C ALA A 53 -11.61 12.51 10.53
N LEU A 54 -12.17 11.74 9.58
CA LEU A 54 -13.35 10.90 9.80
C LEU A 54 -13.04 9.67 10.65
N LEU A 55 -11.97 8.94 10.31
CA LEU A 55 -11.68 7.61 10.87
C LEU A 55 -10.68 7.63 12.05
N LYS A 56 -9.93 8.73 12.19
CA LYS A 56 -8.91 8.96 13.24
C LYS A 56 -7.94 7.79 13.44
N PRO A 57 -7.33 7.23 12.36
CA PRO A 57 -6.35 6.16 12.50
C PRO A 57 -5.08 6.68 13.18
N GLN A 58 -4.27 5.76 13.72
CA GLN A 58 -2.98 6.09 14.34
C GLN A 58 -1.86 6.28 13.31
N ALA A 59 -2.05 5.81 12.08
CA ALA A 59 -1.18 6.08 10.94
C ALA A 59 -2.01 6.22 9.66
N ALA A 60 -1.60 7.10 8.75
CA ALA A 60 -2.24 7.26 7.46
C ALA A 60 -1.63 6.29 6.45
N VAL A 61 -2.48 5.55 5.74
CA VAL A 61 -2.04 4.64 4.67
C VAL A 61 -2.23 5.31 3.32
N VAL A 62 -1.16 5.44 2.54
CA VAL A 62 -1.20 5.79 1.13
C VAL A 62 -1.31 4.50 0.33
N ALA A 63 -2.48 4.26 -0.27
CA ALA A 63 -2.79 3.03 -1.00
C ALA A 63 -2.18 3.03 -2.42
N MET A 64 -0.86 3.04 -2.48
CA MET A 64 -0.09 3.13 -3.72
C MET A 64 -0.32 1.91 -4.65
N ASP A 65 -0.67 0.76 -4.08
CA ASP A 65 -1.13 -0.40 -4.85
C ASP A 65 -2.35 -0.10 -5.73
N LYS A 66 -3.27 0.76 -5.27
CA LYS A 66 -4.45 1.19 -6.04
C LYS A 66 -4.09 2.19 -7.13
N MET A 67 -3.19 3.14 -6.82
CA MET A 67 -2.63 4.05 -7.83
C MET A 67 -1.94 3.28 -8.96
N ILE A 68 -1.10 2.29 -8.62
CA ILE A 68 -0.42 1.44 -9.60
C ILE A 68 -1.43 0.70 -10.49
N LYS A 69 -2.44 0.05 -9.90
CA LYS A 69 -3.47 -0.68 -10.65
C LYS A 69 -4.24 0.24 -11.59
N GLN A 70 -4.55 1.47 -11.16
CA GLN A 70 -5.23 2.45 -12.00
C GLN A 70 -4.32 2.96 -13.13
N GLU A 71 -3.05 3.24 -12.85
CA GLU A 71 -2.08 3.67 -13.86
C GLU A 71 -1.91 2.61 -14.97
N LEU A 72 -1.83 1.33 -14.57
CA LEU A 72 -1.75 0.20 -15.52
C LEU A 72 -3.03 0.03 -16.36
N ALA A 73 -4.18 0.47 -15.86
CA ALA A 73 -5.45 0.39 -16.58
C ALA A 73 -5.63 1.59 -17.54
N ASP A 74 -5.27 2.79 -17.11
CA ASP A 74 -5.64 4.04 -17.78
C ASP A 74 -4.52 4.58 -18.70
N ASN A 75 -3.24 4.35 -18.37
CA ASN A 75 -2.11 4.91 -19.13
C ASN A 75 -1.71 4.04 -20.32
N GLN A 76 -2.46 4.17 -21.42
CA GLN A 76 -2.24 3.41 -22.65
C GLN A 76 -0.85 3.64 -23.27
N THR A 77 -0.27 4.83 -23.09
CA THR A 77 1.07 5.15 -23.60
C THR A 77 2.14 4.34 -22.88
N LEU A 78 2.10 4.31 -21.54
CA LEU A 78 3.04 3.54 -20.73
C LEU A 78 2.86 2.04 -20.97
N VAL A 79 1.61 1.57 -21.02
CA VAL A 79 1.31 0.17 -21.34
C VAL A 79 1.84 -0.22 -22.74
N ALA A 80 1.76 0.67 -23.73
CA ALA A 80 2.34 0.43 -25.05
C ALA A 80 3.88 0.32 -24.97
N ALA A 81 4.55 1.17 -24.19
CA ALA A 81 6.00 1.09 -23.98
C ALA A 81 6.41 -0.22 -23.27
N MET A 82 5.61 -0.69 -22.30
CA MET A 82 5.83 -1.97 -21.61
C MET A 82 5.79 -3.17 -22.57
N ARG A 83 5.08 -3.05 -23.70
CA ARG A 83 4.91 -4.10 -24.71
C ARG A 83 6.03 -4.19 -25.73
N GLU A 84 6.98 -3.25 -25.74
CA GLU A 84 8.05 -3.23 -26.74
C GLU A 84 8.92 -4.49 -26.75
N LYS A 85 9.08 -5.16 -25.59
CA LYS A 85 9.87 -6.40 -25.48
C LYS A 85 9.16 -7.42 -24.60
N ARG A 86 9.24 -8.68 -25.00
CA ARG A 86 8.55 -9.82 -24.35
C ARG A 86 9.35 -10.56 -23.27
N ARG A 87 10.61 -10.17 -23.02
CA ARG A 87 11.45 -10.85 -22.02
C ARG A 87 10.91 -10.63 -20.60
N SER A 88 11.07 -11.63 -19.72
CA SER A 88 10.68 -11.55 -18.30
C SER A 88 11.21 -10.26 -17.65
N GLY A 89 10.37 -9.63 -16.83
CA GLY A 89 10.68 -8.40 -16.12
C GLY A 89 10.83 -7.12 -16.97
N PHE A 90 10.74 -7.17 -18.31
CA PHE A 90 10.84 -5.93 -19.11
C PHE A 90 9.68 -4.97 -18.85
N ALA A 91 8.45 -5.47 -18.82
CA ALA A 91 7.27 -4.65 -18.53
C ALA A 91 7.41 -3.94 -17.17
N LEU A 92 7.80 -4.68 -16.13
CA LEU A 92 8.08 -4.12 -14.80
C LEU A 92 9.16 -3.04 -14.84
N LYS A 93 10.31 -3.34 -15.48
CA LYS A 93 11.41 -2.38 -15.61
C LYS A 93 10.96 -1.08 -16.29
N THR A 94 10.17 -1.20 -17.35
CA THR A 94 9.66 -0.04 -18.09
C THR A 94 8.68 0.76 -17.22
N PHE A 95 7.76 0.10 -16.52
CA PHE A 95 6.80 0.77 -15.62
C PHE A 95 7.50 1.49 -14.45
N MET A 96 8.38 0.79 -13.72
CA MET A 96 9.12 1.37 -12.59
C MET A 96 10.16 2.42 -13.02
N GLY A 97 10.59 2.36 -14.28
CA GLY A 97 11.50 3.33 -14.89
C GLY A 97 10.82 4.57 -15.46
N ASP A 98 9.49 4.60 -15.53
CA ASP A 98 8.76 5.76 -16.06
C ASP A 98 8.91 6.96 -15.11
N THR A 99 9.54 8.03 -15.62
CA THR A 99 9.88 9.20 -14.80
C THR A 99 8.65 10.03 -14.46
N THR A 100 7.60 10.01 -15.30
CA THR A 100 6.37 10.76 -15.06
C THR A 100 5.60 10.14 -13.90
N PHE A 101 5.41 8.82 -13.95
CA PHE A 101 4.77 8.06 -12.87
C PHE A 101 5.58 8.13 -11.58
N LYS A 102 6.91 7.94 -11.64
CA LYS A 102 7.79 8.06 -10.47
C LYS A 102 7.71 9.45 -9.83
N ALA A 103 7.68 10.53 -10.62
CA ALA A 103 7.52 11.88 -10.13
C ALA A 103 6.14 12.13 -9.50
N ALA A 104 5.07 11.62 -10.12
CA ALA A 104 3.71 11.75 -9.60
C ALA A 104 3.56 11.04 -8.24
N ALA A 105 4.03 9.79 -8.14
CA ALA A 105 4.01 9.02 -6.89
C ALA A 105 4.82 9.71 -5.79
N GLY A 106 6.05 10.18 -6.10
CA GLY A 106 6.89 10.91 -5.15
C GLY A 106 6.25 12.22 -4.68
N ALA A 107 5.64 12.99 -5.58
CA ALA A 107 4.95 14.23 -5.25
C ALA A 107 3.73 13.99 -4.36
N LEU A 108 2.96 12.93 -4.62
CA LEU A 108 1.81 12.54 -3.82
C LEU A 108 2.24 12.19 -2.38
N VAL A 109 3.18 11.26 -2.22
CA VAL A 109 3.66 10.82 -0.90
C VAL A 109 4.29 11.99 -0.13
N THR A 110 5.10 12.81 -0.80
CA THR A 110 5.72 13.99 -0.18
C THR A 110 4.68 15.01 0.28
N THR A 111 3.67 15.30 -0.54
CA THR A 111 2.61 16.25 -0.18
C THR A 111 1.79 15.74 1.00
N VAL A 112 1.45 14.44 1.01
CA VAL A 112 0.77 13.79 2.13
C VAL A 112 1.60 13.91 3.41
N ALA A 113 2.87 13.52 3.40
CA ALA A 113 3.74 13.57 4.59
C ALA A 113 3.94 15.00 5.13
N LYS A 114 3.93 16.01 4.26
CA LYS A 114 4.04 17.42 4.67
C LYS A 114 2.73 18.01 5.19
N THR A 115 1.60 17.48 4.73
CA THR A 115 0.26 18.01 5.04
C THR A 115 -0.34 17.33 6.26
N LEU A 116 -0.15 16.02 6.39
CA LEU A 116 -0.67 15.24 7.50
C LEU A 116 0.38 15.15 8.61
N HIS A 117 -0.02 15.47 9.84
CA HIS A 117 0.83 15.35 11.02
C HIS A 117 0.64 14.00 11.71
N LEU A 118 0.64 12.92 10.92
CA LEU A 118 0.52 11.54 11.37
C LEU A 118 1.61 10.70 10.71
N PRO A 119 1.96 9.53 11.29
CA PRO A 119 2.87 8.60 10.66
C PRO A 119 2.33 8.16 9.30
N ILE A 120 3.19 8.15 8.28
CA ILE A 120 2.81 7.79 6.90
C ILE A 120 3.30 6.40 6.55
N VAL A 121 2.38 5.55 6.11
CA VAL A 121 2.67 4.19 5.65
C VAL A 121 2.27 4.07 4.18
N VAL A 122 3.18 3.60 3.33
CA VAL A 122 2.87 3.37 1.92
C VAL A 122 2.58 1.88 1.72
N GLN A 123 1.36 1.55 1.27
CA GLN A 123 0.98 0.19 0.92
C GLN A 123 1.28 -0.08 -0.55
N LEU A 124 1.97 -1.18 -0.83
CA LEU A 124 2.47 -1.57 -2.15
C LEU A 124 2.11 -3.04 -2.44
N PRO A 125 1.95 -3.45 -3.70
CA PRO A 125 1.90 -4.87 -4.05
C PRO A 125 3.24 -5.55 -3.75
N SER A 126 3.26 -6.84 -3.42
CA SER A 126 4.51 -7.61 -3.32
C SER A 126 5.34 -7.53 -4.62
N PRO A 127 6.67 -7.74 -4.58
CA PRO A 127 7.50 -7.79 -5.78
C PRO A 127 6.99 -8.78 -6.83
N LEU A 128 6.51 -9.95 -6.38
CA LEU A 128 5.90 -10.96 -7.24
C LEU A 128 4.57 -10.48 -7.85
N GLU A 129 3.67 -9.90 -7.05
CA GLU A 129 2.41 -9.34 -7.57
C GLU A 129 2.68 -8.22 -8.58
N MET A 130 3.72 -7.39 -8.41
CA MET A 130 4.08 -6.40 -9.41
C MET A 130 4.52 -6.98 -10.74
N LEU A 131 5.24 -8.10 -10.74
CA LEU A 131 5.57 -8.81 -11.97
C LEU A 131 4.29 -9.25 -12.70
N TYR A 132 3.35 -9.86 -11.97
CA TYR A 132 2.07 -10.28 -12.52
C TYR A 132 1.24 -9.09 -13.04
N LEU A 133 1.09 -8.01 -12.25
CA LEU A 133 0.33 -6.83 -12.64
C LEU A 133 0.88 -6.20 -13.93
N THR A 134 2.19 -6.02 -14.02
CA THR A 134 2.83 -5.40 -15.19
C THR A 134 2.86 -6.32 -16.40
N ALA A 135 3.06 -7.63 -16.19
CA ALA A 135 2.96 -8.63 -17.26
C ALA A 135 1.54 -8.66 -17.84
N ARG A 136 0.50 -8.78 -16.99
CA ARG A 136 -0.91 -8.79 -17.39
C ARG A 136 -1.28 -7.54 -18.18
N ALA A 137 -0.87 -6.36 -17.73
CA ALA A 137 -1.12 -5.11 -18.46
C ALA A 137 -0.46 -5.11 -19.86
N ALA A 138 0.73 -5.70 -19.96
CA ALA A 138 1.44 -5.85 -21.23
C ALA A 138 0.86 -6.95 -22.14
N LEU A 139 0.04 -7.89 -21.65
CA LEU A 139 -0.55 -8.91 -22.51
C LEU A 139 -1.49 -8.30 -23.57
N THR A 140 -1.58 -8.95 -24.72
CA THR A 140 -2.58 -8.64 -25.75
C THR A 140 -3.64 -9.73 -25.77
N ALA A 141 -4.91 -9.34 -25.99
CA ALA A 141 -6.09 -10.21 -25.87
C ALA A 141 -6.12 -11.45 -26.79
N GLN A 142 -5.11 -11.67 -27.62
CA GLN A 142 -5.15 -12.64 -28.73
C GLN A 142 -4.03 -13.70 -28.75
N ALA A 143 -3.03 -13.70 -27.85
CA ALA A 143 -1.92 -14.65 -28.05
C ALA A 143 -1.06 -15.05 -26.85
N ASP A 144 -1.14 -14.37 -25.71
CA ASP A 144 -0.08 -14.52 -24.70
C ASP A 144 -0.63 -15.24 -23.45
N ALA A 145 -0.05 -16.41 -23.14
CA ALA A 145 -0.25 -17.05 -21.84
C ALA A 145 0.37 -16.19 -20.74
N GLU A 146 -0.25 -16.19 -19.57
CA GLU A 146 0.31 -15.49 -18.41
C GLU A 146 1.67 -16.12 -18.05
N PRO A 147 2.73 -15.31 -17.87
CA PRO A 147 4.03 -15.84 -17.48
C PRO A 147 3.98 -16.43 -16.07
N GLU A 148 4.75 -17.48 -15.84
CA GLU A 148 5.06 -17.98 -14.51
C GLU A 148 6.32 -17.29 -14.00
N PHE A 149 6.31 -16.88 -12.74
CA PHE A 149 7.44 -16.23 -12.06
C PHE A 149 7.75 -17.02 -10.78
N ASP A 150 9.03 -17.04 -10.42
CA ASP A 150 9.52 -17.66 -9.19
C ASP A 150 10.13 -16.62 -8.22
N ASP A 151 10.77 -17.10 -7.15
CA ASP A 151 11.41 -16.26 -6.15
C ASP A 151 12.63 -15.48 -6.71
N ASP A 152 13.33 -16.02 -7.71
CA ASP A 152 14.47 -15.34 -8.35
C ASP A 152 13.96 -14.16 -9.20
N ASP A 153 12.84 -14.32 -9.90
CA ASP A 153 12.15 -13.22 -10.57
C ASP A 153 11.69 -12.16 -9.54
N ALA A 154 11.12 -12.59 -8.40
CA ALA A 154 10.68 -11.68 -7.34
C ALA A 154 11.84 -10.88 -6.72
N GLU A 155 13.02 -11.49 -6.53
CA GLU A 155 14.21 -10.78 -6.07
C GLU A 155 14.67 -9.73 -7.10
N ASN A 156 14.65 -10.07 -8.39
CA ASN A 156 14.94 -9.12 -9.45
C ASN A 156 13.92 -7.96 -9.50
N ALA A 157 12.64 -8.25 -9.26
CA ALA A 157 11.61 -7.22 -9.13
C ALA A 157 11.87 -6.29 -7.93
N ALA A 158 12.33 -6.83 -6.80
CA ALA A 158 12.69 -6.07 -5.63
C ALA A 158 13.83 -5.07 -5.88
N ILE A 159 14.75 -5.36 -6.81
CA ILE A 159 15.80 -4.41 -7.23
C ILE A 159 15.19 -3.17 -7.90
N TYR A 160 14.22 -3.35 -8.81
CA TYR A 160 13.53 -2.23 -9.46
C TYR A 160 12.70 -1.43 -8.46
N TYR A 161 12.04 -2.13 -7.53
CA TYR A 161 11.32 -1.50 -6.42
C TYR A 161 12.24 -0.64 -5.55
N ALA A 162 13.39 -1.17 -5.13
CA ALA A 162 14.37 -0.44 -4.33
C ALA A 162 14.81 0.87 -5.00
N ASP A 163 14.97 0.88 -6.32
CA ASP A 163 15.25 2.11 -7.05
C ASP A 163 14.05 3.05 -7.15
N TRP A 164 12.86 2.52 -7.40
CA TRP A 164 11.65 3.32 -7.49
C TRP A 164 11.31 4.01 -6.16
N LEU A 165 11.46 3.30 -5.04
CA LEU A 165 11.29 3.79 -3.66
C LEU A 165 12.20 4.98 -3.33
N ARG A 166 13.29 5.18 -4.06
CA ARG A 166 14.12 6.39 -3.91
C ARG A 166 13.36 7.69 -4.24
N ALA A 167 12.21 7.60 -4.92
CA ALA A 167 11.31 8.74 -5.11
C ALA A 167 10.70 9.26 -3.80
N PHE A 168 10.77 8.49 -2.71
CA PHE A 168 10.17 8.83 -1.42
C PHE A 168 11.18 9.32 -0.38
N THR A 169 12.46 9.45 -0.72
CA THR A 169 13.52 9.75 0.27
C THR A 169 13.43 11.14 0.86
N ASP A 170 12.84 12.06 0.11
CA ASP A 170 12.57 13.42 0.56
C ASP A 170 11.21 13.55 1.28
N ALA A 171 10.42 12.46 1.29
CA ALA A 171 9.21 12.34 2.09
C ALA A 171 9.56 11.73 3.45
N ASP A 172 9.03 12.33 4.52
CA ASP A 172 9.18 11.80 5.89
C ASP A 172 8.17 10.68 6.11
N ILE A 173 8.35 9.55 5.41
CA ILE A 173 7.52 8.34 5.60
C ILE A 173 8.06 7.47 6.73
N ASP A 174 7.17 6.78 7.42
CA ASP A 174 7.52 5.94 8.56
C ASP A 174 7.60 4.45 8.20
N GLY A 175 6.93 4.02 7.14
CA GLY A 175 6.97 2.62 6.76
C GLY A 175 6.40 2.26 5.41
N LEU A 176 6.67 1.01 5.04
CA LEU A 176 6.17 0.34 3.84
C LEU A 176 5.41 -0.92 4.28
N ILE A 177 4.27 -1.19 3.65
CA ILE A 177 3.57 -2.47 3.77
C ILE A 177 3.45 -3.08 2.38
N PHE A 178 3.97 -4.30 2.21
CA PHE A 178 3.80 -5.09 1.00
C PHE A 178 2.64 -6.08 1.17
N ASP A 179 1.66 -6.04 0.27
CA ASP A 179 0.52 -6.96 0.28
C ASP A 179 0.88 -8.26 -0.46
N GLU A 180 0.96 -9.36 0.29
CA GLU A 180 1.22 -10.72 -0.19
C GLU A 180 -0.06 -11.58 -0.28
N ARG A 181 -1.26 -11.01 -0.13
CA ARG A 181 -2.50 -11.82 -0.21
C ARG A 181 -2.70 -12.51 -1.56
N ALA A 182 -2.08 -12.00 -2.62
CA ALA A 182 -2.11 -12.60 -3.95
C ALA A 182 -1.10 -13.74 -4.15
N GLY A 183 -0.09 -13.84 -3.27
CA GLY A 183 0.98 -14.83 -3.40
C GLY A 183 2.11 -14.59 -2.40
N ASP A 184 2.54 -15.67 -1.77
CA ASP A 184 3.68 -15.67 -0.85
C ASP A 184 4.98 -15.47 -1.63
N VAL A 185 5.89 -14.67 -1.07
CA VAL A 185 7.22 -14.42 -1.62
C VAL A 185 8.26 -14.85 -0.59
N ALA A 186 9.35 -15.49 -1.02
CA ALA A 186 10.42 -15.84 -0.11
C ALA A 186 11.01 -14.59 0.56
N GLU A 187 11.30 -14.69 1.86
CA GLU A 187 11.82 -13.56 2.63
C GLU A 187 13.12 -12.98 2.06
N ALA A 188 13.94 -13.83 1.43
CA ALA A 188 15.20 -13.45 0.79
C ALA A 188 14.98 -12.51 -0.42
N ALA A 189 13.90 -12.69 -1.18
CA ALA A 189 13.60 -11.86 -2.34
C ALA A 189 13.34 -10.39 -1.97
N TYR A 190 13.00 -10.09 -0.71
CA TYR A 190 12.84 -8.72 -0.22
C TYR A 190 14.16 -8.02 0.13
N GLN A 191 15.31 -8.68 0.10
CA GLN A 191 16.57 -8.10 0.58
C GLN A 191 16.90 -6.72 -0.03
N PRO A 192 16.75 -6.48 -1.35
CA PRO A 192 17.01 -5.16 -1.94
C PRO A 192 16.14 -4.04 -1.35
N VAL A 193 14.86 -4.35 -1.10
CA VAL A 193 13.89 -3.42 -0.49
C VAL A 193 14.19 -3.23 0.99
N LYS A 194 14.49 -4.31 1.73
CA LYS A 194 14.88 -4.24 3.15
C LYS A 194 16.10 -3.36 3.37
N ASN A 195 17.14 -3.51 2.54
CA ASN A 195 18.33 -2.65 2.60
C ASN A 195 18.00 -1.16 2.39
N THR A 196 17.08 -0.88 1.46
CA THR A 196 16.62 0.49 1.18
C THR A 196 15.82 1.05 2.36
N ALA A 197 14.87 0.28 2.88
CA ALA A 197 14.08 0.64 4.05
C ALA A 197 14.95 0.88 5.29
N GLU A 198 15.93 0.01 5.56
CA GLU A 198 16.88 0.18 6.67
C GLU A 198 17.70 1.47 6.53
N HIS A 199 18.22 1.76 5.33
CA HIS A 199 18.99 2.97 5.07
C HIS A 199 18.19 4.25 5.35
N TYR A 200 16.91 4.27 5.01
CA TYR A 200 16.01 5.41 5.27
C TYR A 200 15.25 5.30 6.60
N ARG A 201 15.47 4.22 7.38
CA ARG A 201 14.82 3.89 8.66
C ARG A 201 13.30 3.76 8.58
N TRP A 202 12.80 3.22 7.47
CA TRP A 202 11.40 2.86 7.30
C TRP A 202 11.12 1.49 7.91
N SER A 203 10.02 1.38 8.66
CA SER A 203 9.54 0.07 9.12
C SER A 203 8.97 -0.69 7.92
N ILE A 204 9.35 -1.94 7.72
CA ILE A 204 8.85 -2.77 6.62
C ILE A 204 7.92 -3.86 7.16
N GLY A 205 6.70 -3.89 6.63
CA GLY A 205 5.66 -4.87 6.92
C GLY A 205 5.30 -5.70 5.70
N VAL A 206 4.96 -6.97 5.93
CA VAL A 206 4.36 -7.86 4.94
C VAL A 206 2.96 -8.23 5.40
N ARG A 207 1.95 -7.85 4.64
CA ARG A 207 0.54 -8.10 4.91
C ARG A 207 0.11 -9.41 4.27
N ARG A 208 -0.48 -10.28 5.07
CA ARG A 208 -1.21 -11.48 4.66
C ARG A 208 -2.65 -11.38 5.14
N GLU A 209 -3.43 -12.43 4.89
CA GLU A 209 -4.88 -12.42 5.15
C GLU A 209 -5.25 -12.05 6.60
N LYS A 210 -4.52 -12.58 7.58
CA LYS A 210 -4.86 -12.45 9.01
C LYS A 210 -3.88 -11.61 9.82
N GLN A 211 -2.78 -11.17 9.23
CA GLN A 211 -1.72 -10.50 9.97
C GLN A 211 -0.81 -9.66 9.07
N VAL A 212 -0.18 -8.65 9.67
CA VAL A 212 0.96 -7.93 9.09
C VAL A 212 2.19 -8.21 9.93
N ARG A 213 3.25 -8.72 9.29
CA ARG A 213 4.53 -9.03 9.94
C ARG A 213 5.53 -7.92 9.64
N PHE A 214 5.96 -7.19 10.66
CA PHE A 214 7.01 -6.19 10.56
C PHE A 214 8.39 -6.81 10.84
N SER A 215 9.40 -6.38 10.07
CA SER A 215 10.78 -6.85 10.23
C SER A 215 11.60 -5.99 11.19
N ASP A 216 11.28 -4.70 11.29
CA ASP A 216 11.82 -3.78 12.31
C ASP A 216 10.74 -2.73 12.64
N PRO A 217 10.21 -2.70 13.88
CA PRO A 217 10.44 -3.68 14.94
C PRO A 217 9.91 -5.06 14.54
N GLN A 218 10.50 -6.14 15.07
CA GLN A 218 10.00 -7.50 14.85
C GLN A 218 8.70 -7.72 15.62
N VAL A 219 7.58 -7.33 15.01
CA VAL A 219 6.23 -7.42 15.58
C VAL A 219 5.28 -7.98 14.54
N THR A 220 4.31 -8.77 14.99
CA THR A 220 3.19 -9.22 14.16
C THR A 220 1.91 -8.62 14.72
N ILE A 221 1.17 -7.89 13.89
CA ILE A 221 -0.12 -7.31 14.24
C ILE A 221 -1.24 -8.07 13.50
N PRO A 222 -2.41 -8.29 14.12
CA PRO A 222 -3.54 -8.92 13.44
C PRO A 222 -4.10 -8.00 12.34
N VAL A 223 -4.72 -8.62 11.33
CA VAL A 223 -5.56 -7.95 10.34
C VAL A 223 -7.02 -8.18 10.73
N LEU A 224 -7.73 -7.10 10.99
CA LEU A 224 -9.18 -7.13 11.15
C LEU A 224 -9.81 -7.19 9.75
N PRO A 225 -10.57 -8.25 9.43
CA PRO A 225 -11.12 -8.45 8.09
C PRO A 225 -12.13 -7.37 7.73
N SER A 226 -12.29 -7.12 6.42
CA SER A 226 -13.10 -6.02 5.92
C SER A 226 -14.61 -6.16 6.22
N ASP A 227 -15.08 -7.39 6.40
CA ASP A 227 -16.45 -7.71 6.77
C ASP A 227 -16.80 -7.32 8.21
N TYR A 228 -15.82 -7.10 9.08
CA TYR A 228 -16.04 -6.52 10.40
C TYR A 228 -16.79 -5.17 10.29
N TRP A 229 -16.41 -4.34 9.31
CA TRP A 229 -17.00 -3.00 9.12
C TRP A 229 -18.45 -3.00 8.62
N THR A 230 -18.98 -4.17 8.25
CA THR A 230 -20.38 -4.34 7.85
C THR A 230 -21.18 -5.18 8.85
N SER A 231 -20.57 -6.21 9.45
CA SER A 231 -21.23 -7.17 10.34
C SER A 231 -21.04 -6.88 11.83
N GLY A 232 -19.98 -6.16 12.19
CA GLY A 232 -19.52 -5.98 13.57
C GLY A 232 -19.01 -7.26 14.24
N GLN A 233 -18.90 -8.38 13.51
CA GLN A 233 -18.47 -9.66 14.06
C GLN A 233 -16.96 -9.81 13.92
N SER A 234 -16.31 -10.22 15.02
CA SER A 234 -14.91 -10.64 15.05
C SER A 234 -14.80 -11.94 15.82
N SER A 235 -13.99 -12.88 15.32
CA SER A 235 -13.67 -14.12 16.03
C SER A 235 -12.76 -13.90 17.23
N ASP A 236 -12.00 -12.82 17.23
CA ASP A 236 -10.90 -12.59 18.17
C ASP A 236 -11.08 -11.28 18.95
N ALA A 237 -10.54 -11.25 20.17
CA ALA A 237 -10.47 -10.04 20.97
C ALA A 237 -9.52 -9.03 20.29
N ILE A 238 -10.03 -7.83 20.01
CA ILE A 238 -9.30 -6.80 19.28
C ILE A 238 -8.64 -5.87 20.30
N ALA A 239 -7.31 -5.95 20.45
CA ALA A 239 -6.54 -5.10 21.34
C ALA A 239 -5.13 -4.84 20.77
N GLY A 240 -4.51 -3.73 21.17
CA GLY A 240 -3.21 -3.33 20.65
C GLY A 240 -3.27 -2.78 19.23
N VAL A 241 -2.16 -2.85 18.49
CA VAL A 241 -2.11 -2.35 17.10
C VAL A 241 -2.75 -3.37 16.16
N VAL A 242 -3.60 -2.90 15.26
CA VAL A 242 -4.37 -3.73 14.32
C VAL A 242 -4.35 -3.06 12.94
N PHE A 243 -4.15 -3.86 11.91
CA PHE A 243 -4.33 -3.41 10.53
C PHE A 243 -5.75 -3.71 10.07
N SER A 244 -6.39 -2.84 9.29
CA SER A 244 -7.68 -3.17 8.68
C SER A 244 -7.87 -2.51 7.31
N GLU A 245 -8.77 -3.09 6.53
CA GLU A 245 -9.23 -2.51 5.26
C GLU A 245 -10.74 -2.33 5.34
N ILE A 246 -11.24 -1.12 5.08
CA ILE A 246 -12.69 -0.86 5.11
C ILE A 246 -13.29 -1.21 3.76
N ALA A 247 -14.33 -2.05 3.77
CA ALA A 247 -15.07 -2.41 2.58
C ALA A 247 -15.74 -1.18 1.93
N LYS A 248 -15.75 -1.13 0.59
CA LYS A 248 -16.31 -0.01 -0.18
C LYS A 248 -17.79 0.27 0.11
N ASP A 249 -18.51 -0.76 0.51
CA ASP A 249 -19.96 -0.80 0.74
C ASP A 249 -20.31 -0.72 2.24
N ALA A 250 -19.32 -0.50 3.11
CA ALA A 250 -19.56 -0.24 4.51
C ALA A 250 -20.36 1.06 4.69
N VAL A 251 -21.38 1.00 5.55
CA VAL A 251 -22.27 2.14 5.85
C VAL A 251 -21.56 3.09 6.83
N PRO A 252 -21.48 4.40 6.56
CA PRO A 252 -20.72 5.33 7.39
C PRO A 252 -21.10 5.30 8.87
N GLU A 253 -22.39 5.31 9.18
CA GLU A 253 -22.90 5.27 10.56
C GLU A 253 -22.44 3.99 11.28
N THR A 254 -22.52 2.85 10.61
CA THR A 254 -22.06 1.56 11.15
C THR A 254 -20.55 1.56 11.39
N VAL A 255 -19.75 2.12 10.47
CA VAL A 255 -18.29 2.22 10.63
C VAL A 255 -17.95 3.07 11.86
N LEU A 256 -18.60 4.22 12.03
CA LEU A 256 -18.36 5.11 13.16
C LEU A 256 -18.76 4.47 14.49
N GLU A 257 -19.91 3.78 14.54
CA GLU A 257 -20.33 3.03 15.73
C GLU A 257 -19.37 1.90 16.10
N LEU A 258 -18.77 1.23 15.11
CA LEU A 258 -17.79 0.17 15.35
C LEU A 258 -16.44 0.73 15.80
N LEU A 259 -16.01 1.87 15.25
CA LEU A 259 -14.81 2.58 15.71
C LEU A 259 -14.89 2.94 17.19
N GLU A 260 -16.04 3.45 17.65
CA GLU A 260 -16.27 3.77 19.06
C GLU A 260 -16.21 2.55 19.99
N LYS A 261 -16.45 1.34 19.48
CA LYS A 261 -16.34 0.10 20.26
C LYS A 261 -14.91 -0.44 20.34
N LEU A 262 -14.03 -0.02 19.44
CA LEU A 262 -12.64 -0.47 19.35
C LEU A 262 -11.66 0.39 20.15
N CYS A 263 -11.96 1.68 20.27
CA CYS A 263 -11.12 2.69 20.93
C CYS A 263 -11.52 2.92 22.38
#